data_AF-A0A7V8DAG5-F1
#
_entry.id   AF-A0A7V8DAG5-F1
#
_cell.length_a   1.000
_cell.length_b   1.000
_cell.length_c   1.000
_cell.angle_alpha   90.00
_cell.angle_beta   90.00
_cell.angle_gamma   90.00
#
_symmetry.space_group_name_H-M   'P 1'
#
loop_
_entity.id
_entity.type
_entity.pdbx_description
1 polymer ?
#
loop_
_entity_poly.entity_id
_entity_poly.type
_entity_poly.pdbx_seq_one_letter_code
_entity_poly.pdbx_strand_id
1 'polypeptide(L)'
;MKIKITLAFVALAIISGCATKVAPPRDQANACSILDERAKWERPVFAAANQWGISPGTILAFMRQESGFRQNARPIDGSGNRRSSAHGYSQALDGTWAQYERARGTGRRDRFDDAAD
;
A
#
# COMPACT_ATOMS: atom_id res chain seq x y z
N MET A 1 2.84 -17.52 -42.98
CA MET A 1 1.96 -16.60 -42.21
C MET A 1 1.60 -17.13 -40.82
N LYS A 2 1.17 -18.39 -40.70
CA LYS A 2 0.80 -19.03 -39.42
C LYS A 2 1.90 -19.02 -38.34
N ILE A 3 3.15 -19.36 -38.69
CA ILE A 3 4.29 -19.39 -37.75
C ILE A 3 4.61 -18.00 -37.16
N LYS A 4 4.50 -16.93 -37.97
CA LYS A 4 4.71 -15.55 -37.50
C LYS A 4 3.63 -15.10 -36.51
N ILE A 5 2.39 -15.56 -36.71
CA ILE A 5 1.26 -15.30 -35.80
C ILE A 5 1.46 -16.07 -34.49
N THR A 6 1.89 -17.33 -34.54
CA THR A 6 2.19 -18.12 -33.34
C THR A 6 3.33 -17.52 -32.53
N LEU A 7 4.42 -17.06 -33.17
CA LEU A 7 5.51 -16.37 -32.48
C LEU A 7 5.05 -15.06 -31.80
N ALA A 8 4.17 -14.29 -32.44
CA ALA A 8 3.62 -13.06 -31.89
C ALA A 8 2.74 -13.32 -30.65
N PHE A 9 1.94 -14.39 -30.66
CA PHE A 9 1.14 -14.80 -29.51
C PHE A 9 1.99 -15.28 -28.33
N VAL A 10 3.07 -16.02 -28.60
CA VAL A 10 4.01 -16.45 -27.55
C VAL A 10 4.75 -15.25 -26.96
N ALA A 11 5.18 -14.30 -27.79
CA ALA A 11 5.80 -13.06 -27.32
C ALA A 11 4.83 -12.25 -26.43
N LEU A 12 3.55 -12.12 -26.82
CA LEU A 12 2.53 -11.40 -26.05
C LEU A 12 2.22 -12.06 -24.69
N ALA A 13 2.30 -13.39 -24.61
CA ALA A 13 2.11 -14.14 -23.38
C ALA A 13 3.27 -13.98 -22.37
N ILE A 14 4.49 -13.67 -22.85
CA ILE A 14 5.65 -13.48 -21.97
C ILE A 14 5.65 -12.08 -21.32
N ILE A 15 5.03 -11.08 -21.96
CA ILE A 15 4.96 -9.70 -21.44
C ILE A 15 3.84 -9.47 -20.41
N SER A 16 2.93 -10.44 -20.21
CA SER A 16 1.81 -10.30 -19.27
C SER A 16 2.19 -10.56 -17.79
N GLY A 17 3.47 -10.87 -17.50
CA GLY A 17 3.90 -11.45 -16.23
C GLY A 17 4.34 -10.51 -15.09
N CYS A 18 4.44 -9.19 -15.26
CA CYS A 18 5.19 -8.35 -14.29
C CYS A 18 4.45 -7.14 -13.70
N ALA A 19 3.22 -7.31 -13.21
CA ALA A 19 2.60 -6.30 -12.35
C ALA A 19 1.73 -6.94 -11.26
N THR A 20 2.36 -7.64 -10.31
CA THR A 20 1.71 -8.07 -9.07
C THR A 20 1.45 -6.84 -8.19
N LYS A 21 0.35 -6.13 -8.45
CA LYS A 21 -0.20 -5.17 -7.49
C LYS A 21 -0.57 -5.93 -6.23
N VAL A 22 -0.13 -5.44 -5.08
CA VAL A 22 -0.61 -5.93 -3.78
C VAL A 22 -2.09 -5.59 -3.69
N ALA A 23 -2.96 -6.58 -3.88
CA ALA A 23 -4.39 -6.40 -3.70
C ALA A 23 -4.68 -6.05 -2.23
N PRO A 24 -5.67 -5.19 -1.94
CA PRO A 24 -6.12 -4.98 -0.56
C PRO A 24 -6.63 -6.28 0.10
N PRO A 25 -6.62 -6.39 1.44
CA PRO A 25 -7.26 -7.50 2.15
C PRO A 25 -8.72 -7.66 1.77
N ARG A 26 -9.20 -8.91 1.71
CA ARG A 26 -10.58 -9.22 1.31
C ARG A 26 -11.60 -8.79 2.36
N ASP A 27 -11.34 -9.13 3.62
CA ASP A 27 -12.14 -8.68 4.76
C ASP A 27 -11.39 -7.56 5.48
N GLN A 28 -11.71 -6.32 5.12
CA GLN A 28 -11.09 -5.13 5.73
C GLN A 28 -11.71 -4.74 7.07
N ALA A 29 -12.80 -5.39 7.48
CA ALA A 29 -13.47 -5.07 8.74
C ALA A 29 -12.94 -5.89 9.92
N ASN A 30 -12.19 -6.96 9.65
CA ASN A 30 -11.65 -7.88 10.65
C ASN A 30 -10.11 -7.82 10.70
N ALA A 31 -9.57 -7.29 11.80
CA ALA A 31 -8.12 -7.17 12.01
C ALA A 31 -7.39 -8.53 11.99
N CYS A 32 -7.98 -9.57 12.58
CA CYS A 32 -7.39 -10.91 12.56
C CYS A 32 -7.31 -11.44 11.13
N SER A 33 -8.40 -11.33 10.36
CA SER A 33 -8.39 -11.76 8.95
C SER A 33 -7.39 -10.98 8.10
N ILE A 34 -7.19 -9.68 8.38
CA ILE A 34 -6.18 -8.87 7.68
C ILE A 34 -4.79 -9.42 7.95
N LEU A 35 -4.45 -9.68 9.21
CA LEU A 35 -3.12 -10.15 9.61
C LEU A 35 -2.87 -11.59 9.16
N ASP A 36 -3.89 -12.45 9.14
CA ASP A 36 -3.80 -13.80 8.59
C ASP A 36 -3.51 -13.78 7.08
N GLU A 37 -4.21 -12.92 6.32
CA GLU A 37 -3.98 -12.75 4.89
C GLU A 37 -2.63 -12.07 4.60
N ARG A 38 -2.20 -11.18 5.50
CA ARG A 38 -1.00 -10.33 5.36
C ARG A 38 -0.04 -10.56 6.51
N ALA A 39 0.43 -11.80 6.70
CA ALA A 39 1.33 -12.15 7.81
C ALA A 39 2.56 -11.24 7.94
N LYS A 40 3.08 -10.69 6.82
CA LYS A 40 4.21 -9.73 6.84
C LYS A 40 3.89 -8.39 7.51
N TRP A 41 2.61 -8.05 7.68
CA TRP A 41 2.15 -6.80 8.30
C TRP A 41 2.03 -6.90 9.82
N GLU A 42 2.04 -8.12 10.37
CA GLU A 42 1.93 -8.34 11.81
C GLU A 42 3.07 -7.64 12.55
N ARG A 43 4.31 -8.00 12.24
CA ARG A 43 5.49 -7.42 12.88
C ARG A 43 5.50 -5.88 12.87
N PRO A 44 5.34 -5.16 11.74
CA PRO A 44 5.35 -3.70 11.76
C PRO A 44 4.17 -3.10 12.52
N VAL A 45 2.96 -3.68 12.43
CA VAL A 45 1.80 -3.21 13.21
C VAL A 45 2.06 -3.31 14.70
N PHE A 46 2.53 -4.46 15.19
CA PHE A 46 2.81 -4.62 16.61
C PHE A 46 4.02 -3.79 17.07
N ALA A 47 5.06 -3.65 16.23
CA ALA A 47 6.21 -2.82 16.55
C ALA A 47 5.82 -1.35 16.73
N ALA A 48 5.08 -0.78 15.76
CA ALA A 48 4.61 0.60 15.83
C ALA A 48 3.60 0.81 16.96
N ALA A 49 2.68 -0.13 17.18
CA ALA A 49 1.72 -0.07 18.29
C ALA A 49 2.42 0.02 19.65
N ASN A 50 3.44 -0.81 19.86
CA ASN A 50 4.25 -0.79 21.07
C ASN A 50 5.07 0.50 21.18
N GLN A 51 5.67 0.97 20.09
CA GLN A 51 6.50 2.17 20.07
C GLN A 51 5.71 3.43 20.38
N TRP A 52 4.49 3.54 19.87
CA TRP A 52 3.64 4.72 20.00
C TRP A 52 2.59 4.62 21.12
N GLY A 53 2.52 3.50 21.82
CA GLY A 53 1.58 3.30 22.92
C GLY A 53 0.11 3.29 22.48
N ILE A 54 -0.17 2.75 21.29
CA ILE A 54 -1.52 2.65 20.71
C ILE A 54 -1.91 1.20 20.46
N SER A 55 -3.19 0.95 20.15
CA SER A 55 -3.62 -0.40 19.79
C SER A 55 -3.17 -0.77 18.36
N PRO A 56 -2.82 -2.04 18.09
CA PRO A 56 -2.61 -2.57 16.72
C PRO A 56 -3.78 -2.27 15.77
N GLY A 57 -5.01 -2.34 16.31
CA GLY A 57 -6.23 -2.06 15.57
C GLY A 57 -6.34 -0.60 15.12
N THR A 58 -5.77 0.34 15.88
CA THR A 58 -5.73 1.77 15.49
C THR A 58 -4.95 1.96 14.21
N ILE A 59 -3.78 1.33 14.10
CA ILE A 59 -2.95 1.38 12.88
C ILE A 59 -3.73 0.81 11.69
N LEU A 60 -4.30 -0.39 11.84
CA LEU A 60 -5.08 -1.02 10.77
C LEU A 60 -6.32 -0.19 10.39
N ALA A 61 -6.98 0.45 11.36
CA ALA A 61 -8.11 1.33 11.11
C ALA A 61 -7.71 2.58 10.30
N PHE A 62 -6.58 3.21 10.63
CA PHE A 62 -6.03 4.32 9.84
C PHE A 62 -5.71 3.89 8.41
N MET A 63 -5.01 2.76 8.24
CA MET A 63 -4.69 2.22 6.92
C MET A 63 -5.92 1.96 6.06
N ARG A 64 -6.97 1.42 6.68
CA ARG A 64 -8.27 1.20 6.05
C ARG A 64 -8.93 2.52 5.65
N GLN A 65 -8.99 3.48 6.56
CA GLN A 65 -9.70 4.74 6.34
C GLN A 65 -9.01 5.61 5.28
N GLU A 66 -7.68 5.68 5.32
CA GLU A 66 -6.90 6.56 4.46
C GLU A 66 -6.73 5.98 3.05
N SER A 67 -6.40 4.69 2.94
CA SER A 67 -6.02 4.08 1.67
C SER A 67 -6.90 2.91 1.24
N GLY A 68 -7.73 2.37 2.14
CA GLY A 68 -8.38 1.08 1.93
C GLY A 68 -7.36 -0.04 1.67
N PHE A 69 -6.19 0.06 2.32
CA PHE A 69 -5.03 -0.81 2.11
C PHE A 69 -4.50 -0.84 0.66
N ARG A 70 -4.71 0.24 -0.11
CA ARG A 70 -4.16 0.34 -1.47
C ARG A 70 -2.78 0.97 -1.42
N GLN A 71 -1.77 0.18 -1.80
CA GLN A 71 -0.38 0.58 -1.83
C GLN A 71 -0.13 1.92 -2.53
N ASN A 72 -0.82 2.19 -3.64
CA ASN A 72 -0.62 3.38 -4.45
C ASN A 72 -1.83 4.34 -4.43
N ALA A 73 -2.61 4.34 -3.35
CA ALA A 73 -3.74 5.24 -3.18
C ALA A 73 -3.35 6.70 -3.45
N ARG A 74 -4.20 7.41 -4.21
CA ARG A 74 -4.07 8.83 -4.54
C ARG A 74 -5.48 9.44 -4.56
N PRO A 75 -5.71 10.57 -3.89
CA PRO A 75 -7.00 11.22 -3.95
C PRO A 75 -7.12 11.97 -5.28
N ILE A 76 -8.11 11.56 -6.08
CA ILE A 76 -8.45 12.19 -7.35
C ILE A 76 -9.81 12.87 -7.25
N ASP A 77 -10.01 13.96 -7.98
CA ASP A 77 -11.31 14.60 -8.13
C ASP A 77 -12.13 13.96 -9.26
N GLY A 78 -13.35 14.46 -9.47
CA GLY A 78 -14.24 13.97 -10.53
C GLY A 78 -13.71 14.24 -11.95
N SER A 79 -12.69 15.08 -12.09
CA SER A 79 -12.02 15.41 -13.35
C SER A 79 -10.73 14.60 -13.54
N GLY A 80 -10.36 13.74 -12.58
CA GLY A 80 -9.14 12.93 -12.63
C GLY A 80 -7.87 13.65 -12.16
N ASN A 81 -7.97 14.88 -11.66
CA ASN A 81 -6.82 15.60 -11.12
C ASN A 81 -6.54 15.20 -9.67
N ARG A 82 -5.27 15.28 -9.25
CA ARG A 82 -4.90 15.03 -7.85
C ARG A 82 -5.45 16.14 -6.95
N ARG A 83 -6.18 15.77 -5.90
CA ARG A 83 -6.69 16.72 -4.89
C ARG A 83 -5.62 17.21 -3.93
N SER A 84 -4.58 16.40 -3.69
CA SER A 84 -3.48 16.74 -2.80
C SER A 84 -2.25 15.88 -3.10
N SER A 85 -1.16 16.17 -2.40
CA SER A 85 0.05 15.35 -2.44
C SER A 85 -0.05 14.04 -1.65
N ALA A 86 -1.16 13.78 -0.96
CA ALA A 86 -1.41 12.53 -0.23
C ALA A 86 -1.19 11.30 -1.12
N HIS A 87 -0.48 10.32 -0.57
CA HIS A 87 -0.09 9.13 -1.32
C HIS A 87 0.12 7.92 -0.40
N GLY A 88 -0.15 6.73 -0.95
CA GLY A 88 0.23 5.46 -0.35
C GLY A 88 -0.69 5.03 0.79
N TYR A 89 -0.19 4.13 1.63
CA TYR A 89 -0.95 3.59 2.76
C TYR A 89 -1.30 4.65 3.81
N SER A 90 -0.33 5.51 4.16
CA SER A 90 -0.50 6.55 5.19
C SER A 90 -1.24 7.79 4.71
N GLN A 91 -1.38 7.98 3.39
CA GLN A 91 -1.87 9.22 2.77
C GLN A 91 -1.15 10.49 3.24
N ALA A 92 0.04 10.39 3.84
CA ALA A 92 0.79 11.55 4.26
C ALA A 92 1.12 12.47 3.07
N LEU A 93 0.98 13.79 3.28
CA LEU A 93 1.39 14.81 2.31
C LEU A 93 2.92 14.81 2.15
N ASP A 94 3.41 15.35 1.04
CA ASP A 94 4.86 15.42 0.78
C ASP A 94 5.62 16.12 1.92
N GLY A 95 5.10 17.26 2.40
CA GLY A 95 5.70 18.00 3.52
C GLY A 95 5.64 17.25 4.84
N THR A 96 4.56 16.51 5.12
CA THR A 96 4.40 15.70 6.33
C THR A 96 5.36 14.50 6.30
N TRP A 97 5.50 13.83 5.15
CA TRP A 97 6.42 12.72 5.01
C TRP A 97 7.88 13.16 5.15
N ALA A 98 8.24 14.30 4.56
CA ALA A 98 9.58 14.86 4.72
C ALA A 98 9.90 15.26 6.18
N GLN A 99 8.89 15.54 7.01
CA GLN A 99 9.09 15.72 8.45
C GLN A 99 9.36 14.39 9.15
N TYR A 100 8.57 13.37 8.85
CA TYR A 100 8.77 12.01 9.35
C TYR A 100 10.17 11.49 9.00
N GLU A 101 10.59 11.62 7.74
CA GLU A 101 11.89 11.09 7.29
C GLU A 101 13.08 11.77 7.99
N ARG A 102 12.97 13.06 8.29
CA ARG A 102 13.98 13.78 9.08
C ARG A 102 14.05 13.31 10.53
N ALA A 103 12.93 12.87 11.10
CA ALA A 103 12.85 12.45 12.49
C ALA A 103 13.16 10.96 12.68
N ARG A 104 12.82 10.10 11.71
CA ARG A 104 12.83 8.63 11.86
C ARG A 104 13.72 7.92 10.84
N GLY A 105 14.24 8.62 9.84
CA GLY A 105 15.05 8.05 8.75
C GLY A 105 14.25 7.86 7.45
N THR A 106 14.92 7.43 6.39
CA THR A 106 14.32 7.29 5.06
C THR A 106 13.23 6.21 5.05
N GLY A 107 12.11 6.50 4.38
CA GLY A 107 11.00 5.56 4.25
C GLY A 107 10.09 5.88 3.08
N ARG A 108 9.15 4.99 2.78
CA ARG A 108 8.19 5.19 1.70
C ARG A 108 6.75 5.04 2.17
N ARG A 109 5.91 6.06 1.88
CA ARG A 109 4.45 6.06 2.16
C ARG A 109 3.69 4.88 1.56
N ASP A 110 4.20 4.33 0.46
CA ASP A 110 3.61 3.20 -0.25
C ASP A 110 4.16 1.83 0.22
N ARG A 111 5.00 1.82 1.26
CA ARG A 111 5.52 0.61 1.90
C ARG A 111 4.87 0.49 3.27
N PHE A 112 4.19 -0.63 3.49
CA PHE A 112 3.26 -0.75 4.62
C PHE A 112 3.94 -0.64 5.99
N ASP A 113 5.13 -1.22 6.14
CA ASP A 113 5.93 -1.14 7.37
C ASP A 113 6.40 0.29 7.67
N ASP A 114 6.88 1.03 6.67
CA ASP A 114 7.26 2.44 6.87
C ASP A 114 6.05 3.32 7.18
N ALA A 115 4.88 3.00 6.60
CA ALA A 115 3.65 3.76 6.79
C ALA A 115 2.93 3.45 8.11
N ALA A 116 3.19 2.29 8.72
CA ALA A 116 2.56 1.84 9.96
C ALA A 116 3.21 2.43 11.21
N ASP A 117 4.50 2.79 11.12
CA ASP A 117 5.25 3.55 12.11
C ASP A 117 5.01 5.06 11.98
#